data_AF-X1QLS2-F1
#
_entry.id   AF-X1QLS2-F1
#
_cell.length_a   1.000
_cell.length_b   1.000
_cell.length_c   1.000
_cell.angle_alpha   90.00
_cell.angle_beta   90.00
_cell.angle_gamma   90.00
#
_symmetry.space_group_name_H-M   'P 1'
#
loop_
_entity.id
_entity.type
_entity.pdbx_description
1 polymer ?
#
loop_
_entity_poly.entity_id
_entity_poly.type
_entity_poly.pdbx_seq_one_letter_code
_entity_poly.pdbx_strand_id
1 'polypeptide(L)'
;QYQILHDQPFPVLGFAEQLPGMKGGEEKEFKLWLPKDYPRAELAEKEAWFKVRVTEIKQQRLPKLNKEFAHLVNPEFKTLASLRKQVSTNLKLMAEEKARRDFEERIIEAVVESSQVEFPPVLAEMEVARLLDQRQ
;
A
#
# COMPACT_ATOMS: atom_id res chain seq x y z
N GLN A 1 14.60 -17.61 1.48
CA GLN A 1 13.42 -17.93 2.30
C GLN A 1 12.41 -16.82 2.09
N TYR A 2 11.19 -17.13 1.65
CA TYR A 2 10.15 -16.13 1.40
C TYR A 2 9.19 -16.10 2.59
N GLN A 3 8.85 -14.90 3.07
CA GLN A 3 7.82 -14.72 4.09
C GLN A 3 6.49 -14.55 3.39
N ILE A 4 5.53 -15.43 3.70
CA ILE A 4 4.17 -15.34 3.20
C ILE A 4 3.29 -14.91 4.37
N LEU A 5 2.65 -13.76 4.22
CA LEU A 5 1.61 -13.30 5.14
C LEU A 5 0.26 -13.57 4.50
N HIS A 6 -0.73 -13.99 5.31
CA HIS A 6 -2.04 -14.42 4.81
C HIS A 6 -2.78 -13.31 4.04
N ASP A 7 -2.52 -12.06 4.38
CA ASP A 7 -3.13 -10.85 3.81
C ASP A 7 -2.36 -10.28 2.61
N GLN A 8 -1.22 -10.86 2.24
CA GLN A 8 -0.40 -10.36 1.14
C GLN A 8 -0.69 -11.13 -0.15
N PRO A 9 -0.83 -10.42 -1.28
CA PRO A 9 -1.05 -11.05 -2.60
C PRO A 9 0.21 -11.71 -3.16
N PHE A 10 1.32 -11.71 -2.42
CA PHE A 10 2.58 -12.30 -2.84
C PHE A 10 2.58 -13.82 -2.60
N PRO A 11 3.06 -14.65 -3.55
CA PRO A 11 3.50 -14.32 -4.91
C PRO A 11 2.34 -14.12 -5.91
N VAL A 12 1.17 -14.69 -5.65
CA VAL A 12 -0.05 -14.47 -6.45
C VAL A 12 -1.28 -14.51 -5.54
N LEU A 13 -2.34 -13.78 -5.90
CA LEU A 13 -3.62 -13.83 -5.22
C LEU A 13 -4.14 -15.29 -5.16
N GLY A 14 -4.58 -15.73 -3.98
CA GLY A 14 -4.98 -17.12 -3.74
C GLY A 14 -3.84 -18.08 -3.34
N PHE A 15 -2.57 -17.68 -3.46
CA PHE A 15 -1.44 -18.50 -2.97
C PHE A 15 -1.47 -18.65 -1.45
N ALA A 16 -1.67 -17.56 -0.73
CA ALA A 16 -1.75 -17.56 0.72
C ALA A 16 -2.95 -18.34 1.27
N GLU A 17 -3.98 -18.60 0.45
CA GLU A 17 -5.16 -19.41 0.80
C GLU A 17 -4.92 -20.92 0.66
N GLN A 18 -3.89 -21.33 -0.08
CA GLN A 18 -3.54 -22.74 -0.25
C GLN A 18 -2.61 -23.27 0.85
N LEU A 19 -1.98 -22.38 1.64
CA LEU A 19 -1.05 -22.72 2.71
C LEU A 19 -1.66 -23.01 4.11
N PRO A 20 -2.90 -22.59 4.47
CA PRO A 20 -3.50 -22.92 5.76
C PRO A 20 -3.65 -24.43 5.95
N GLY A 21 -3.38 -24.90 7.18
CA GLY A 21 -3.45 -26.32 7.55
C GLY A 21 -2.14 -27.09 7.43
N MET A 22 -1.12 -26.53 6.77
CA MET A 22 0.22 -27.13 6.71
C MET A 22 0.98 -26.95 8.04
N LYS A 23 1.79 -27.94 8.42
CA LYS A 23 2.75 -27.83 9.52
C LYS A 23 4.14 -27.47 9.00
N GLY A 24 4.99 -26.96 9.91
CA GLY A 24 6.40 -26.73 9.61
C GLY A 24 7.07 -28.02 9.17
N GLY A 25 7.71 -28.01 8.01
CA GLY A 25 8.37 -29.15 7.37
C GLY A 25 7.56 -29.83 6.25
N GLU A 26 6.28 -29.49 6.06
CA GLU A 26 5.44 -30.14 5.05
C GLU A 26 5.64 -29.53 3.64
N GLU A 27 5.48 -30.39 2.63
CA GLU A 27 5.47 -30.02 1.22
C GLU A 27 4.05 -30.08 0.68
N LYS A 28 3.68 -29.08 -0.13
CA LYS A 28 2.42 -29.08 -0.86
C LYS A 28 2.64 -28.63 -2.29
N GLU A 29 1.92 -29.29 -3.19
CA GLU A 29 1.88 -28.95 -4.61
C GLU A 29 0.46 -28.52 -4.96
N PHE A 30 0.33 -27.37 -5.62
CA PHE A 30 -0.95 -26.87 -6.10
C PHE A 30 -0.76 -26.01 -7.35
N LYS A 31 -1.85 -25.79 -8.08
CA LYS A 31 -1.87 -24.97 -9.29
C LYS A 31 -2.59 -23.67 -9.02
N LEU A 32 -2.06 -22.57 -9.55
CA LEU A 32 -2.76 -21.29 -9.56
C LEU A 32 -2.66 -20.62 -10.92
N TRP A 33 -3.72 -19.87 -11.23
CA TRP A 33 -3.76 -19.02 -12.39
C TRP A 33 -3.05 -17.69 -12.12
N LEU A 34 -2.13 -17.30 -12.99
CA LEU A 34 -1.42 -16.03 -12.86
C LEU A 34 -2.25 -14.90 -13.50
N PRO A 35 -2.50 -13.79 -12.78
CA PRO A 35 -3.25 -12.67 -13.33
C PRO A 35 -2.46 -11.98 -14.45
N LYS A 36 -3.16 -11.21 -15.27
CA LYS A 36 -2.57 -10.43 -16.37
C LYS A 36 -1.52 -9.41 -15.89
N ASP A 37 -1.70 -8.91 -14.66
CA ASP A 37 -0.82 -7.93 -14.01
C ASP A 37 0.36 -8.59 -13.26
N TYR A 38 0.72 -9.83 -13.59
CA TYR A 38 1.84 -10.49 -12.95
C TYR A 38 3.17 -9.84 -13.39
N PRO A 39 4.12 -9.56 -12.48
CA PRO A 39 5.37 -8.85 -12.81
C PRO A 39 6.22 -9.52 -13.91
N ARG A 40 6.00 -10.81 -14.20
CA ARG A 40 6.60 -11.51 -15.33
C ARG A 40 5.56 -11.70 -16.42
N ALA A 41 5.57 -10.83 -17.42
CA ALA A 41 4.67 -10.89 -18.58
C ALA A 41 4.70 -12.25 -19.31
N GLU A 42 5.85 -12.94 -19.31
CA GLU A 42 5.99 -14.27 -19.91
C GLU A 42 5.17 -15.38 -19.21
N LEU A 43 4.83 -15.15 -17.93
CA LEU A 43 4.07 -16.06 -17.09
C LEU A 43 2.65 -15.56 -16.82
N ALA A 44 2.31 -14.33 -17.21
CA ALA A 44 0.96 -13.79 -17.11
C ALA A 44 -0.03 -14.65 -17.91
N GLU A 45 -1.24 -14.84 -17.38
CA GLU A 45 -2.31 -15.64 -17.99
C GLU A 45 -1.96 -17.13 -18.22
N LYS A 46 -0.96 -17.66 -17.51
CA LYS A 46 -0.61 -19.08 -17.53
C LYS A 46 -0.96 -19.75 -16.21
N GLU A 47 -1.28 -21.04 -16.28
CA GLU A 47 -1.39 -21.91 -15.12
C GLU A 47 0.01 -22.30 -14.64
N ALA A 48 0.36 -21.93 -13.41
CA ALA A 48 1.65 -22.23 -12.81
C ALA A 48 1.51 -23.31 -11.72
N TRP A 49 2.44 -24.28 -11.76
CA TRP A 49 2.57 -25.29 -10.71
C TRP A 49 3.51 -24.78 -9.62
N PHE A 50 3.02 -24.75 -8.39
CA PHE A 50 3.80 -24.34 -7.23
C PHE A 50 4.08 -25.54 -6.34
N LYS A 51 5.37 -25.86 -6.16
CA LYS A 51 5.85 -26.77 -5.12
C LYS A 51 6.40 -25.95 -3.97
N VAL A 52 5.72 -25.99 -2.82
CA VAL A 52 6.07 -25.18 -1.65
C VAL A 52 6.46 -26.10 -0.51
N ARG A 53 7.58 -25.79 0.15
CA ARG A 53 8.00 -26.41 1.41
C ARG A 53 7.92 -25.39 2.52
N VAL A 54 7.13 -25.64 3.56
CA VAL A 54 7.02 -24.74 4.71
C VAL A 54 8.24 -24.96 5.59
N THR A 55 9.16 -23.99 5.64
CA THR A 55 10.36 -24.10 6.48
C THR A 55 10.05 -23.84 7.95
N GLU A 56 9.31 -22.77 8.24
CA GLU A 56 9.01 -22.34 9.60
C GLU A 56 7.69 -21.57 9.60
N ILE A 57 6.86 -21.77 10.63
CA ILE A 57 5.61 -21.02 10.83
C ILE A 57 5.85 -20.09 12.01
N LYS A 58 5.86 -18.78 11.74
CA LYS A 58 5.96 -17.75 12.78
C LYS A 58 4.61 -17.08 12.94
N GLN A 59 4.15 -16.96 14.18
CA GLN A 59 2.97 -16.19 14.51
C GLN A 59 3.39 -14.81 15.01
N GLN A 60 2.86 -13.74 14.40
CA GLN A 60 3.00 -12.40 14.96
C GLN A 60 2.18 -12.33 16.25
N ARG A 61 2.86 -12.34 17.40
CA ARG A 61 2.23 -12.07 18.68
C ARG A 61 2.14 -10.56 18.84
N LEU A 62 0.99 -9.98 18.48
CA LEU A 62 0.74 -8.57 18.72
C LEU A 62 0.96 -8.28 20.22
N PRO A 63 1.87 -7.36 20.58
CA PRO A 63 2.06 -6.98 21.97
C PRO A 63 0.75 -6.40 22.51
N LYS A 64 0.51 -6.60 23.82
CA LYS A 64 -0.62 -5.95 24.47
C LYS A 64 -0.43 -4.44 24.34
N LEU A 65 -1.52 -3.71 24.06
CA LEU A 65 -1.51 -2.25 24.10
C LEU A 65 -1.28 -1.82 25.56
N ASN A 66 -0.01 -1.68 25.95
CA ASN A 66 0.44 -1.33 27.30
C ASN A 66 1.51 -0.21 27.21
N LYS A 67 2.05 0.24 28.35
CA LYS A 67 3.09 1.29 28.37
C LYS A 67 4.36 0.88 27.61
N GLU A 68 4.69 -0.41 27.58
CA GLU A 68 5.85 -0.93 26.83
C GLU A 68 5.64 -0.76 25.32
N PHE A 69 4.43 -0.99 24.81
CA PHE A 69 4.09 -0.69 23.41
C PHE A 69 4.23 0.80 23.08
N ALA A 70 3.81 1.70 23.98
CA ALA A 70 3.97 3.13 23.79
C ALA A 70 5.46 3.52 23.66
N HIS A 71 6.32 2.96 24.51
CA HIS A 71 7.77 3.16 24.45
C HIS A 71 8.43 2.54 23.21
N LEU A 72 7.93 1.41 22.70
CA LEU A 72 8.40 0.83 21.44
C LEU A 72 8.11 1.73 20.23
N VAL A 73 6.98 2.45 20.25
CA VAL A 73 6.61 3.36 19.16
C VAL A 73 7.40 4.67 19.24
N ASN A 74 7.52 5.25 20.44
CA ASN A 74 8.42 6.38 20.67
C ASN A 74 8.80 6.41 22.17
N PRO A 75 10.10 6.45 22.51
CA PRO A 75 10.58 6.52 23.89
C PRO A 75 9.95 7.65 24.74
N GLU A 76 9.53 8.74 24.11
CA GLU A 76 8.92 9.91 24.77
C GLU A 76 7.47 9.67 25.23
N PHE A 77 6.77 8.66 24.68
CA PHE A 77 5.40 8.35 25.08
C PHE A 77 5.38 7.51 26.36
N LYS A 78 5.29 8.20 27.51
CA LYS A 78 5.18 7.59 28.85
C LYS A 78 3.86 6.83 29.09
N THR A 79 2.86 7.02 28.22
CA THR A 79 1.53 6.40 28.37
C THR A 79 0.88 6.05 27.02
N LEU A 80 -0.06 5.11 27.03
CA LEU A 80 -0.93 4.85 25.87
C LEU A 80 -1.82 6.04 25.51
N ALA A 81 -2.20 6.85 26.50
CA ALA A 81 -3.05 8.01 26.28
C ALA A 81 -2.34 9.06 25.41
N SER A 82 -1.04 9.29 25.65
CA SER A 82 -0.25 10.20 24.82
C SER A 82 -0.09 9.70 23.38
N LEU A 83 0.15 8.39 23.20
CA LEU A 83 0.21 7.80 21.85
C LEU A 83 -1.13 7.93 21.12
N ARG A 84 -2.25 7.58 21.78
CA ARG A 84 -3.60 7.73 21.21
C ARG A 84 -3.93 9.17 20.85
N LYS A 85 -3.56 10.12 21.71
CA LYS A 85 -3.75 11.56 21.45
C LYS A 85 -2.96 11.99 20.23
N GLN A 86 -1.69 11.61 20.10
CA GLN A 86 -0.88 11.98 18.94
C GLN A 86 -1.45 11.40 17.65
N VAL A 87 -1.81 10.11 17.65
CA VAL A 87 -2.43 9.46 16.48
C VAL A 87 -3.73 10.16 16.10
N SER A 88 -4.57 10.48 17.08
CA SER A 88 -5.82 11.22 16.84
C SER A 88 -5.57 12.62 16.28
N THR A 89 -4.57 13.34 16.78
CA THR A 89 -4.18 14.66 16.26
C THR A 89 -3.68 14.55 14.82
N ASN A 90 -2.81 13.58 14.53
CA ASN A 90 -2.29 13.36 13.18
C ASN A 90 -3.42 13.03 12.20
N LEU A 91 -4.33 12.12 12.58
CA LEU A 91 -5.50 11.78 11.76
C LEU A 91 -6.40 12.99 11.50
N LYS A 92 -6.60 13.84 12.53
CA LYS A 92 -7.37 15.07 12.38
C LYS A 92 -6.70 16.04 11.41
N LEU A 93 -5.39 16.28 11.56
CA LEU A 93 -4.63 17.15 10.65
C LEU A 93 -4.67 16.63 9.21
N MET A 94 -4.46 15.33 9.01
CA MET A 94 -4.56 14.70 7.69
C MET A 94 -5.95 14.85 7.08
N ALA A 95 -7.00 14.69 7.90
CA ALA A 95 -8.39 14.86 7.43
C ALA A 95 -8.70 16.32 7.08
N GLU A 96 -8.23 17.28 7.88
CA GLU A 96 -8.39 18.71 7.63
C GLU A 96 -7.64 19.15 6.36
N GLU A 97 -6.39 18.73 6.19
CA GLU A 97 -5.61 19.00 4.97
C GLU A 97 -6.25 18.37 3.74
N LYS A 98 -6.74 17.13 3.85
CA LYS A 98 -7.46 16.47 2.76
C LYS A 98 -8.73 17.23 2.40
N ALA A 99 -9.58 17.55 3.38
CA ALA A 99 -10.82 18.28 3.13
C ALA A 99 -10.55 19.65 2.49
N ARG A 100 -9.48 20.33 2.91
CA ARG A 100 -9.06 21.60 2.30
C ARG A 100 -8.64 21.42 0.85
N ARG A 101 -7.79 20.44 0.55
CA ARG A 101 -7.35 20.14 -0.83
C ARG A 101 -8.52 19.76 -1.72
N ASP A 102 -9.39 18.86 -1.25
CA ASP A 102 -10.59 18.44 -1.97
C ASP A 102 -11.52 19.63 -2.26
N PHE A 103 -11.62 20.60 -1.33
CA PHE A 103 -12.40 21.82 -1.53
C PHE A 103 -11.76 22.77 -2.54
N GLU A 104 -10.45 23.01 -2.43
CA GLU A 104 -9.69 23.84 -3.38
C GLU A 104 -9.75 23.25 -4.80
N GLU A 105 -9.58 21.93 -4.94
CA GLU A 105 -9.67 21.22 -6.21
C GLU A 105 -11.06 21.35 -6.84
N ARG A 106 -12.13 21.14 -6.07
CA ARG A 106 -13.51 21.33 -6.57
C ARG A 106 -13.79 22.75 -7.04
N ILE A 107 -13.24 23.76 -6.37
CA ILE A 107 -13.37 25.16 -6.81
C ILE A 107 -12.66 25.34 -8.15
N ILE A 108 -11.42 24.85 -8.26
CA ILE A 108 -10.64 24.96 -9.49
C ILE A 108 -11.37 24.24 -10.64
N GLU A 109 -11.85 23.02 -10.41
CA GLU A 109 -12.64 22.27 -11.39
C GLU A 109 -13.87 23.04 -11.86
N ALA A 110 -14.67 23.58 -10.93
CA ALA A 110 -15.85 24.37 -11.28
C ALA A 110 -15.51 25.66 -12.05
N VAL A 111 -14.40 26.33 -11.72
CA VAL A 111 -13.92 27.51 -12.45
C VAL A 111 -13.45 27.12 -13.85
N VAL A 112 -12.73 26.01 -13.99
CA VAL A 112 -12.26 25.49 -15.28
C VAL A 112 -13.43 25.07 -16.16
N GLU A 113 -14.42 24.35 -15.62
CA GLU A 113 -15.61 23.93 -16.38
C GLU A 113 -16.45 25.11 -16.89
N SER A 114 -16.52 26.19 -16.10
CA SER A 114 -17.27 27.40 -16.48
C SER A 114 -16.47 28.37 -17.35
N SER A 115 -15.17 28.14 -17.55
CA SER A 115 -14.27 29.04 -18.28
C SER A 115 -13.76 28.41 -19.57
N GLN A 116 -14.01 29.06 -20.71
CA GLN A 116 -13.27 28.78 -21.95
C GLN A 116 -12.04 29.69 -22.01
N VAL A 117 -10.85 29.10 -21.91
CA VAL A 117 -9.57 29.80 -22.04
C VAL A 117 -8.89 29.34 -23.32
N GLU A 118 -8.73 30.26 -24.27
CA GLU A 118 -7.87 30.04 -25.43
C GLU A 118 -6.44 30.45 -25.08
N PHE A 119 -5.47 29.56 -25.33
CA PHE A 119 -4.05 29.84 -25.08
C PHE A 119 -3.17 29.36 -26.25
N PRO A 120 -2.04 30.03 -26.52
CA PRO A 120 -1.09 29.60 -27.55
C PRO A 120 -0.48 28.21 -27.24
N PRO A 121 -0.34 27.31 -28.24
CA PRO A 121 0.25 25.99 -28.04
C PRO A 121 1.66 26.00 -27.44
N VAL A 122 2.45 27.03 -27.78
CA VAL A 122 3.83 27.22 -27.29
C VAL A 122 3.90 27.27 -25.76
N LEU A 123 2.88 27.82 -25.08
CA LEU A 123 2.87 27.87 -23.61
C LEU A 123 2.70 26.48 -22.99
N ALA A 124 1.91 25.60 -23.62
CA ALA A 124 1.76 24.22 -23.15
C ALA A 124 3.05 23.42 -23.35
N GLU A 125 3.73 23.60 -24.49
CA GLU A 125 5.01 22.95 -24.76
C GLU A 125 6.09 23.36 -23.76
N MET A 126 6.15 24.65 -23.41
CA MET A 126 7.06 25.15 -22.37
C MET A 126 6.78 24.53 -21.00
N GLU A 127 5.50 24.38 -20.63
CA GLU A 127 5.12 23.79 -19.34
C GLU A 127 5.42 22.29 -19.28
N VAL A 128 5.18 21.56 -20.37
CA VAL A 128 5.57 20.15 -20.49
C VAL A 128 7.08 19.98 -20.36
N ALA A 129 7.87 20.82 -21.02
CA ALA A 129 9.33 20.81 -20.90
C ALA A 129 9.78 21.08 -19.46
N ARG A 130 9.17 22.08 -18.79
CA ARG A 130 9.45 22.41 -17.38
C ARG A 130 9.13 21.24 -16.43
N LEU A 131 8.02 20.55 -16.63
CA LEU A 131 7.61 19.41 -15.80
C LEU A 131 8.53 18.19 -15.99
N LEU A 132 9.08 18.00 -17.19
CA LEU A 132 10.04 16.94 -17.48
C LEU A 132 11.40 17.22 -16.83
N ASP A 133 11.86 18.47 -16.86
CA ASP A 133 13.12 18.90 -16.23
C ASP A 133 13.08 18.74 -14.70
N GLN A 134 11.95 19.03 -14.06
CA GLN A 134 11.77 18.86 -12.61
C GLN A 134 11.77 17.41 -12.11
N ARG A 135 11.65 16.43 -13.01
CA ARG A 135 11.64 14.99 -12.67
C ARG A 135 12.99 14.31 -12.90
N GLN A 136 13.98 15.01 -13.47
CA GLN A 136 15.37 14.57 -13.56
C GLN A 136 16.16 14.97 -12.31
#